data_AF-A0A7X1LXA2-F1
#
_entry.id   AF-A0A7X1LXA2-F1
#
_cell.length_a   1.000
_cell.length_b   1.000
_cell.length_c   1.000
_cell.angle_alpha   90.00
_cell.angle_beta   90.00
_cell.angle_gamma   90.00
#
_symmetry.space_group_name_H-M   'P 1'
#
loop_
_entity.id
_entity.type
_entity.pdbx_description
1 polymer ?
#
loop_
_entity_poly.entity_id
_entity_poly.type
_entity_poly.pdbx_seq_one_letter_code
_entity_poly.pdbx_strand_id
1 'polypeptide(L)' 'MAAAPSPSCPAEEINRAIRAFLADRERPLTPAERRVYEELRARWVDAIRRRGGVADCSSRAT' A
#
# COMPACT_ATOMS: atom_id res chain seq x y z
N MET A 1 -3.39 17.77 -18.60
CA MET A 1 -3.25 18.31 -17.23
C MET A 1 -2.86 17.14 -16.33
N ALA A 2 -1.66 17.14 -15.78
CA ALA A 2 -1.22 16.10 -14.86
C ALA A 2 -2.02 16.25 -13.55
N ALA A 3 -2.82 15.24 -13.20
CA ALA A 3 -3.48 15.19 -11.92
C ALA A 3 -2.39 15.24 -10.84
N ALA A 4 -2.42 16.28 -9.99
CA ALA A 4 -1.56 16.34 -8.82
C ALA A 4 -1.71 15.03 -8.03
N PRO A 5 -0.62 14.46 -7.48
CA PRO A 5 -0.76 13.28 -6.64
C PRO A 5 -1.61 13.68 -5.45
N SER A 6 -2.87 13.23 -5.43
CA SER A 6 -3.69 13.25 -4.23
C SER A 6 -2.83 12.71 -3.08
N PRO A 7 -2.91 13.28 -1.86
CA PRO A 7 -2.24 12.69 -0.70
C PRO A 7 -2.83 11.30 -0.51
N SER A 8 -2.18 10.33 -1.17
CA SER A 8 -2.62 8.96 -1.20
C SER A 8 -2.52 8.48 0.23
N CYS A 9 -3.53 7.78 0.73
CA CYS A 9 -3.42 7.18 2.04
C CYS A 9 -2.11 6.34 2.07
N PRO A 10 -1.31 6.38 3.14
CA PRO A 10 -0.08 5.60 3.23
C PRO A 10 -0.33 4.10 2.98
N ALA A 11 -1.52 3.60 3.33
CA ALA A 11 -1.98 2.25 2.98
C ALA A 11 -2.13 2.02 1.47
N GLU A 12 -2.62 2.98 0.69
CA GLU A 12 -2.73 2.84 -0.77
C GLU A 12 -1.37 2.82 -1.44
N GLU A 13 -0.42 3.63 -0.96
CA GLU A 13 0.94 3.64 -1.49
C GLU A 13 1.64 2.29 -1.27
N ILE A 14 1.52 1.73 -0.06
CA ILE A 14 2.06 0.40 0.25
C ILE A 14 1.35 -0.68 -0.59
N ASN A 15 0.04 -0.58 -0.79
CA ASN A 15 -0.71 -1.53 -1.63
C ASN A 15 -0.26 -1.45 -3.10
N ARG A 16 0.02 -0.25 -3.62
CA ARG A 16 0.58 -0.08 -4.98
C ARG A 16 1.97 -0.71 -5.09
N ALA A 17 2.82 -0.52 -4.09
CA ALA A 17 4.14 -1.16 -4.05
C ALA A 17 4.05 -2.70 -4.02
N ILE A 18 3.13 -3.26 -3.23
CA ILE A 18 2.87 -4.71 -3.19
C ILE A 18 2.38 -5.20 -4.56
N ARG A 19 1.44 -4.50 -5.19
CA ARG A 19 0.92 -4.87 -6.52
C ARG A 19 2.01 -4.82 -7.58
N ALA A 20 2.84 -3.78 -7.60
CA ALA A 20 3.96 -3.68 -8.53
C ALA A 20 4.98 -4.81 -8.30
N PHE A 21 5.30 -5.13 -7.04
CA PHE A 21 6.17 -6.23 -6.68
C PHE A 21 5.65 -7.60 -7.14
N LEU A 22 4.33 -7.78 -7.21
CA LEU A 22 3.70 -9.02 -7.68
C LEU A 22 3.44 -9.04 -9.19
N ALA A 23 3.19 -7.88 -9.81
CA ALA A 23 2.83 -7.76 -11.23
C ALA A 23 4.00 -8.10 -12.16
N ASP A 24 5.24 -7.89 -11.72
CA ASP A 24 6.45 -8.21 -12.49
C ASP A 24 6.80 -9.71 -12.48
N ARG A 25 5.95 -10.56 -11.87
CA ARG A 25 6.31 -11.95 -11.59
C ARG A 25 5.44 -12.97 -12.31
N GLU A 26 6.09 -13.77 -13.13
CA GLU A 26 5.56 -15.02 -13.70
C GLU A 26 5.90 -16.26 -12.84
N ARG A 27 6.75 -16.09 -11.81
CA ARG A 27 7.26 -17.17 -10.97
C ARG A 27 6.86 -17.02 -9.49
N PRO A 28 6.74 -18.13 -8.73
CA PRO A 28 6.47 -18.06 -7.30
C PRO A 28 7.58 -17.35 -6.52
N LEU A 29 7.20 -16.72 -5.40
CA LEU A 29 8.12 -16.01 -4.51
C LEU A 29 9.12 -16.96 -3.88
N THR A 30 10.40 -16.60 -3.95
CA THR A 30 11.45 -17.22 -3.15
C THR A 30 11.23 -16.91 -1.66
N PRO A 31 11.83 -17.69 -0.73
CA PRO A 31 11.73 -17.43 0.71
C PRO A 31 12.19 -16.02 1.12
N ALA A 32 13.18 -15.46 0.42
CA ALA A 32 13.67 -14.10 0.66
C ALA A 32 12.65 -13.04 0.21
N GLU A 33 12.08 -13.21 -0.99
CA GLU A 33 11.05 -12.31 -1.52
C GLU A 33 9.75 -12.40 -0.70
N ARG A 34 9.46 -13.58 -0.15
CA ARG A 34 8.32 -13.78 0.75
C ARG A 34 8.46 -12.96 2.03
N ARG A 35 9.66 -12.87 2.62
CA ARG A 35 9.89 -11.99 3.78
C ARG A 35 9.65 -10.52 3.44
N VAL A 36 10.09 -10.07 2.27
CA VAL A 36 9.84 -8.68 1.80
C VAL A 36 8.35 -8.42 1.63
N TYR A 37 7.63 -9.36 1.02
CA TYR A 37 6.17 -9.27 0.88
C TYR A 37 5.47 -9.25 2.24
N GLU A 38 5.87 -10.12 3.18
CA GLU A 38 5.30 -10.18 4.53
C GLU A 38 5.53 -8.87 5.30
N GLU A 39 6.71 -8.26 5.19
CA GLU A 39 7.01 -6.97 5.80
C GLU A 39 6.16 -5.83 5.20
N LEU A 40 6.06 -5.76 3.87
CA LEU A 40 5.20 -4.80 3.19
C LEU A 40 3.73 -4.98 3.59
N ARG A 41 3.26 -6.23 3.68
CA ARG A 41 1.90 -6.56 4.10
C ARG A 41 1.64 -6.17 5.56
N ALA A 42 2.62 -6.35 6.45
CA ALA A 42 2.51 -5.93 7.85
C ALA A 42 2.36 -4.41 7.96
N ARG A 43 3.19 -3.65 7.22
CA ARG A 43 3.10 -2.18 7.15
C ARG A 43 1.76 -1.70 6.59
N TRP A 44 1.24 -2.39 5.57
CA TRP A 44 -0.08 -2.11 5.00
C TRP A 44 -1.20 -2.31 6.02
N VAL A 45 -1.18 -3.42 6.75
CA VAL A 45 -2.16 -3.71 7.81
C VAL A 45 -2.06 -2.69 8.95
N ASP A 46 -0.85 -2.29 9.36
CA ASP A 46 -0.67 -1.22 10.37
C ASP A 46 -1.25 0.11 9.88
N ALA A 47 -0.99 0.50 8.64
CA ALA A 47 -1.53 1.71 8.04
C ALA A 47 -3.06 1.68 7.94
N ILE A 48 -3.66 0.52 7.61
CA ILE A 48 -5.13 0.35 7.64
C ILE A 48 -5.67 0.42 9.05
N ARG A 49 -5.03 -0.22 10.03
CA ARG A 49 -5.46 -0.19 11.43
C ARG A 49 -5.43 1.22 11.99
N ARG A 50 -4.38 1.99 11.69
CA ARG A 50 -4.32 3.42 12.05
C ARG A 50 -5.46 4.22 11.39
N ARG A 51 -5.77 3.96 10.12
CA ARG A 51 -6.91 4.57 9.42
C ARG A 51 -8.27 4.13 9.96
N GLY A 52 -8.39 2.90 10.46
CA GLY A 52 -9.60 2.36 11.09
C GLY A 52 -9.83 2.84 12.53
N GLY A 53 -8.78 3.35 13.19
CA GLY A 53 -8.86 3.92 14.55
C GLY A 53 -9.00 5.45 14.60
N VAL A 54 -8.68 6.14 13.50
CA VAL A 54 -8.98 7.57 13.29
C VAL A 54 -9.46 7.73 11.85
N ALA A 55 -10.77 7.70 11.68
CA ALA A 55 -11.43 8.14 10.47
C ALA A 55 -11.13 9.63 10.28
N ASP A 56 -10.09 9.96 9.51
CA ASP A 56 -10.18 11.00 8.48
C ASP A 56 -8.93 10.99 7.58
N CYS A 57 -9.07 10.46 6.37
CA CYS A 57 -8.40 11.01 5.20
C CYS A 57 -9.48 11.29 4.16
N SER A 58 -10.60 11.87 4.63
CA SER A 58 -11.64 12.42 3.78
C SER A 58 -11.33 13.91 3.70
N SER A 59 -10.29 14.25 2.94
CA SER A 59 -10.24 15.58 2.35
C SER A 59 -11.43 15.69 1.40
N ARG A 60 -12.57 16.17 1.94
CA ARG A 60 -13.70 16.68 1.17
C ARG A 60 -13.19 17.91 0.43
N ALA A 61 -12.67 17.69 -0.78
CA ALA A 61 -12.58 18.74 -1.77
C ALA A 61 -13.98 18.91 -2.37
N THR A 62 -14.60 20.05 -2.04
CA THR A 62 -15.88 20.62 -2.52
C THR A 62 -17.17 20.04 -1.92
#